data_AF-A0A915US22-F1
#
_entry.id   AF-A0A915US22-F1
#
_cell.length_a   1.000
_cell.length_b   1.000
_cell.length_c   1.000
_cell.angle_alpha   90.00
_cell.angle_beta   90.00
_cell.angle_gamma   90.00
#
_symmetry.space_group_name_H-M   'P 1'
#
loop_
_entity.id
_entity.type
_entity.pdbx_description
1 polymer ?
#
loop_
_entity_poly.entity_id
_entity_poly.type
_entity_poly.pdbx_seq_one_letter_code
_entity_poly.pdbx_strand_id
1 'polypeptide(L)' 'MIPQYLDAAWKQARYEYLSEDGVYYGEIPVLNGVWATGDTLEQCQRELREVLEEWVQLRCQLFQESLSHTS' A
#
# COMPACT_ATOMS: atom_id res chain seq x y z
N MET A 1 -11.77 -11.04 -1.29
CA MET A 1 -12.72 -9.94 -1.51
C MET A 1 -12.66 -8.97 -0.34
N ILE A 2 -11.88 -7.89 -0.51
CA ILE A 2 -11.97 -6.61 0.21
C ILE A 2 -11.97 -5.47 -0.86
N PRO A 3 -12.75 -5.59 -1.96
CA PRO A 3 -12.49 -4.79 -3.17
C PRO A 3 -12.78 -3.30 -3.00
N GLN A 4 -13.75 -2.91 -2.17
CA GLN A 4 -14.23 -1.52 -2.13
C GLN A 4 -13.25 -0.56 -1.41
N TYR A 5 -12.58 -1.03 -0.37
CA TYR A 5 -11.58 -0.21 0.34
C TYR A 5 -10.28 -0.11 -0.45
N LEU A 6 -9.88 -1.21 -1.09
CA LEU A 6 -8.76 -1.23 -2.02
C LEU A 6 -9.02 -0.32 -3.22
N ASP A 7 -10.22 -0.33 -3.82
CA ASP A 7 -10.53 0.50 -4.99
C ASP A 7 -10.43 2.01 -4.70
N ALA A 8 -10.89 2.44 -3.51
CA ALA A 8 -10.80 3.84 -3.11
C ALA A 8 -9.36 4.29 -2.84
N ALA A 9 -8.52 3.43 -2.26
CA ALA A 9 -7.09 3.68 -2.09
C ALA A 9 -6.37 3.66 -3.45
N TRP A 10 -6.73 2.72 -4.33
CA TRP A 10 -6.12 2.56 -5.65
C TRP A 10 -6.39 3.73 -6.59
N LYS A 11 -7.57 4.33 -6.52
CA LYS A 11 -7.89 5.58 -7.24
C LYS A 11 -7.05 6.78 -6.81
N GLN A 12 -6.45 6.72 -5.62
CA GLN A 12 -5.56 7.74 -5.09
C GLN A 12 -4.08 7.38 -5.28
N ALA A 13 -3.77 6.19 -5.83
CA ALA A 13 -2.40 5.79 -6.09
C ALA A 13 -1.78 6.73 -7.12
N ARG A 14 -0.58 7.21 -6.82
CA ARG A 14 0.24 8.04 -7.70
C ARG A 14 1.41 7.21 -8.19
N TYR A 15 1.74 7.36 -9.46
CA TYR A 15 2.89 6.72 -10.09
C TYR A 15 3.79 7.78 -10.68
N GLU A 16 5.08 7.66 -10.44
CA GLU A 16 6.12 8.52 -10.96
C GLU A 16 7.26 7.66 -11.51
N TYR A 17 7.79 8.03 -12.67
CA TYR A 17 8.95 7.34 -13.24
C TYR A 17 10.23 8.03 -12.77
N LEU A 18 11.01 7.33 -11.95
CA LEU A 18 12.28 7.81 -11.43
C LEU A 18 13.37 7.51 -12.45
N SER A 19 13.73 8.50 -13.25
CA SER A 19 14.74 8.35 -14.32
C SER A 19 16.17 8.15 -13.77
N GLU A 20 16.43 8.55 -12.53
CA GLU A 20 17.74 8.38 -11.88
C GLU A 20 18.01 6.92 -11.50
N ASP A 21 16.98 6.23 -10.97
CA ASP A 21 17.05 4.82 -10.57
C ASP A 21 16.57 3.86 -11.67
N GLY A 22 15.91 4.38 -12.71
CA GLY A 22 15.37 3.59 -13.82
C GLY A 22 14.11 2.80 -13.47
N VAL A 23 13.43 3.13 -12.37
CA VAL A 23 12.27 2.40 -11.84
C VAL A 23 11.01 3.24 -11.81
N TYR A 24 9.86 2.57 -11.78
CA TYR A 24 8.57 3.18 -11.45
C TYR A 24 8.39 3.20 -9.95
N TYR A 25 8.11 4.36 -9.40
CA TYR A 25 7.69 4.56 -8.02
C TYR A 25 6.18 4.71 -7.97
N GLY A 26 5.54 4.01 -7.04
CA GLY A 26 4.12 4.04 -6.80
C GLY A 26 3.85 4.25 -5.32
N GLU A 27 2.98 5.18 -4.98
CA GLU A 27 2.58 5.42 -3.59
C GLU A 27 1.09 5.70 -3.47
N ILE A 28 0.57 5.52 -2.26
CA ILE A 28 -0.80 5.93 -1.92
C ILE A 28 -0.71 7.04 -0.85
N PRO A 29 -0.83 8.32 -1.22
CA PRO A 29 -0.56 9.44 -0.30
C PRO A 29 -1.44 9.47 0.95
N VAL A 30 -2.65 8.91 0.87
CA VAL A 30 -3.56 8.83 2.01
C VAL A 30 -3.10 7.80 3.06
N LEU A 31 -2.19 6.89 2.69
CA LEU A 31 -1.67 5.83 3.54
C LEU A 31 -0.16 6.02 3.75
N ASN A 32 0.19 6.70 4.85
CA ASN A 32 1.59 6.88 5.22
C ASN A 32 2.30 5.53 5.37
N GLY A 33 3.37 5.35 4.58
CA GLY A 33 4.18 4.14 4.56
C GLY A 33 3.78 3.11 3.50
N VAL A 34 2.76 3.37 2.66
CA VAL A 34 2.38 2.49 1.55
C VAL A 34 2.94 3.02 0.23
N TRP A 35 4.07 2.45 -0.16
CA TRP A 35 4.73 2.73 -1.43
C TRP A 35 5.45 1.47 -1.93
N ALA A 36 5.71 1.42 -3.23
CA ALA A 36 6.47 0.35 -3.87
C ALA A 36 7.21 0.86 -5.10
N THR A 37 8.25 0.14 -5.50
CA THR A 37 9.00 0.41 -6.72
C THR A 37 9.01 -0.83 -7.62
N GLY A 38 9.14 -0.66 -8.93
CA GLY A 38 9.32 -1.78 -9.85
C GLY A 38 9.97 -1.35 -11.15
N ASP A 39 10.63 -2.29 -11.83
CA ASP A 39 11.28 -2.03 -13.12
C ASP A 39 10.26 -1.66 -14.23
N THR A 40 9.01 -2.06 -14.04
CA THR A 40 7.89 -1.74 -14.93
C THR A 40 6.70 -1.23 -14.13
N LEU A 41 5.83 -0.46 -14.79
CA LEU A 41 4.59 0.03 -14.17
C LEU A 41 3.73 -1.12 -13.63
N GLU A 42 3.63 -2.24 -14.36
CA GLU A 42 2.86 -3.41 -13.95
C GLU A 42 3.44 -4.04 -12.68
N GLN A 43 4.76 -4.16 -12.60
CA GLN A 43 5.43 -4.70 -11.42
C GLN A 43 5.25 -3.78 -10.21
N CYS A 44 5.45 -2.47 -10.38
CA CYS A 44 5.18 -1.48 -9.34
C CYS A 44 3.72 -1.56 -8.85
N GLN A 45 2.75 -1.71 -9.76
CA GLN A 45 1.35 -1.91 -9.40
C GLN A 45 1.10 -3.22 -8.64
N ARG A 46 1.81 -4.30 -8.97
CA ARG A 46 1.66 -5.56 -8.26
C ARG A 46 2.18 -5.43 -6.84
N GLU A 47 3.41 -4.97 -6.69
CA GLU A 47 4.07 -4.80 -5.39
C GLU A 47 3.28 -3.81 -4.51
N LEU A 48 2.78 -2.71 -5.07
CA LEU A 48 1.98 -1.74 -4.32
C LEU A 48 0.66 -2.33 -3.79
N ARG A 49 0.06 -3.33 -4.47
CA ARG A 49 -1.10 -4.06 -3.93
C ARG A 49 -0.69 -4.96 -2.77
N GLU A 50 0.42 -5.68 -2.87
CA GLU A 50 0.92 -6.55 -1.81
C GLU A 50 1.20 -5.75 -0.53
N VAL A 51 1.93 -4.63 -0.66
CA VAL A 51 2.20 -3.71 0.46
C VAL A 51 0.92 -3.14 1.07
N LEU A 52 -0.08 -2.82 0.24
CA LEU A 52 -1.38 -2.34 0.73
C LEU A 52 -2.12 -3.42 1.54
N GLU A 53 -2.10 -4.67 1.08
CA GLU A 53 -2.70 -5.79 1.81
C GLU A 53 -2.01 -6.03 3.16
N GLU A 54 -0.68 -6.02 3.20
CA GLU A 54 0.10 -6.13 4.43
C GLU A 54 -0.17 -4.98 5.40
N TRP A 55 -0.27 -3.75 4.90
CA TRP A 55 -0.59 -2.57 5.72
C TRP A 55 -1.97 -2.71 6.39
N VAL A 56 -2.97 -3.20 5.65
CA VAL A 56 -4.32 -3.45 6.20
C VAL A 56 -4.27 -4.54 7.27
N GLN A 57 -3.54 -5.63 7.03
CA GLN A 57 -3.38 -6.71 8.02
C GLN A 57 -2.73 -6.20 9.31
N LEU A 58 -1.64 -5.42 9.19
CA LEU A 58 -0.95 -4.83 10.33
C LEU A 58 -1.87 -3.92 11.14
N ARG A 59 -2.65 -3.06 10.48
CA ARG A 59 -3.64 -2.20 11.15
C ARG A 59 -4.68 -3.03 11.89
N CYS A 60 -5.23 -4.07 11.26
CA CYS A 60 -6.20 -4.97 11.90
C CYS A 60 -5.63 -5.64 13.15
N GLN A 61 -4.38 -6.09 13.12
CA GLN A 61 -3.72 -6.69 14.28
C GLN A 61 -3.55 -5.68 15.43
N LEU A 62 -3.05 -4.47 15.13
CA LEU A 62 -2.86 -3.42 16.13
C LEU A 62 -4.17 -3.00 16.82
N PHE A 63 -5.30 -3.04 16.11
CA PHE A 63 -6.62 -2.80 16.71
C PHE A 63 -7.01 -3.88 17.73
N GLN A 64 -6.58 -5.13 17.57
CA GLN A 64 -6.89 -6.22 18.52
C GLN A 64 -6.03 -6.17 19.78
N GLU A 65 -4.78 -5.72 19.66
CA GLU A 65 -3.86 -5.60 20.80
C GLU A 65 -4.30 -4.51 21.79
N SER A 66 -4.88 -3.41 21.30
CA SER A 66 -5.42 -2.36 22.16
C SER A 66 -6.62 -2.82 23.02
N LEU A 67 -7.35 -3.85 22.59
CA LEU A 67 -8.52 -4.38 23.30
C LEU A 67 -8.14 -5.45 24.33
N SER A 68 -6.98 -6.08 24.19
CA SER A 68 -6.52 -7.17 25.06
C SER A 68 -5.68 -6.69 26.26
N HIS A 69 -5.18 -5.46 26.23
CA HIS A 69 -4.41 -4.86 27.33
C HIS A 69 -5.25 -4.03 28.33
N THR A 70 -6.57 -3.96 28.15
CA THR A 70 -7.53 -3.33 29.08
C THR A 70 -8.40 -4.40 29.76
N SER A 71 -7.79 -5.35 30.44
CA SER A 71 -8.45 -6.31 31.34
C SER A 71 -7.50 -6.74 32.46
#